data_AF-A0A537X2H0-F1
#
_entry.id   AF-A0A537X2H0-F1
#
_cell.length_a   1.000
_cell.length_b   1.000
_cell.length_c   1.000
_cell.angle_alpha   90.00
_cell.angle_beta   90.00
_cell.angle_gamma   90.00
#
_symmetry.space_group_name_H-M   'P 1'
#
loop_
_entity.id
_entity.type
_entity.pdbx_description
1 polymer ?
#
loop_
_entity_poly.entity_id
_entity_poly.type
_entity_poly.pdbx_seq_one_letter_code
_entity_poly.pdbx_strand_id
1 'polypeptide(L)'
;MVMDDDLTQLEQMLRDRAAEVSHVQYVPTTMLARARRRVARNALASVLAAVVVVAGASAGLANLGLLHGSGVRVPGDSGSIAPAPTACAAADLRAKVSLEGAAGSVEGSIELTNVGGATCTLTGRPTVSIFSSGSEVPLQVMGSGPQWEADGASQPQGWPVVSLRPGSAASVRVRWSNACPQLSGPASWKIDLGNGAGTLDASGADASFVPPCNGPTEPSTLEVGPFEPSAGA
;
A
#
# COMPACT_ATOMS: atom_id res chain seq x y z
N MET A 1 -8.17 -55.05 -0.98
CA MET A 1 -7.12 -55.26 0.03
C MET A 1 -5.73 -54.84 -0.45
N VAL A 2 -5.55 -54.37 -1.70
CA VAL A 2 -4.22 -53.97 -2.25
C VAL A 2 -3.93 -52.46 -2.10
N MET A 3 -4.95 -51.65 -1.80
CA MET A 3 -4.84 -50.18 -1.81
C MET A 3 -4.32 -49.57 -0.49
N ASP A 4 -4.33 -50.33 0.61
CA ASP A 4 -3.81 -49.87 1.91
C ASP A 4 -2.27 -49.99 2.01
N ASP A 5 -1.68 -50.92 1.26
CA ASP A 5 -0.22 -51.13 1.24
C ASP A 5 0.50 -49.98 0.51
N ASP A 6 -0.08 -49.42 -0.55
CA ASP A 6 0.51 -48.29 -1.28
C ASP A 6 0.51 -47.00 -0.44
N LEU A 7 -0.53 -46.78 0.37
CA LEU A 7 -0.65 -45.58 1.20
C LEU A 7 0.36 -45.60 2.35
N THR A 8 0.54 -46.77 2.98
CA THR A 8 1.53 -46.96 4.04
C THR A 8 2.97 -46.86 3.52
N GLN A 9 3.22 -47.33 2.29
CA GLN A 9 4.51 -47.16 1.63
C GLN A 9 4.80 -45.69 1.31
N LEU A 10 3.79 -44.92 0.86
CA LEU A 10 3.93 -43.49 0.59
C LEU A 10 4.24 -42.70 1.88
N GLU A 11 3.53 -43.00 2.97
CA GLU A 11 3.77 -42.36 4.27
C GLU A 11 5.19 -42.64 4.80
N GLN A 12 5.68 -43.86 4.66
CA GLN A 12 7.05 -44.21 5.05
C GLN A 12 8.06 -43.43 4.22
N MET A 13 7.86 -43.36 2.91
CA MET A 13 8.77 -42.66 2.01
C MET A 13 8.81 -41.15 2.27
N LEU A 14 7.66 -40.54 2.60
CA LEU A 14 7.59 -39.12 2.99
C LEU A 14 8.30 -38.87 4.33
N ARG A 15 8.14 -39.78 5.30
CA ARG A 15 8.77 -39.66 6.62
C ARG A 15 10.28 -39.81 6.54
N ASP A 16 10.78 -40.71 5.70
CA ASP A 16 12.21 -40.94 5.48
C ASP A 16 12.86 -39.73 4.78
N ARG A 17 12.19 -39.17 3.77
CA ARG A 17 12.63 -37.93 3.10
C ARG A 17 12.63 -36.72 4.02
N ALA A 18 11.68 -36.61 4.95
CA ALA A 18 11.66 -35.54 5.92
C ALA A 18 12.84 -35.62 6.92
N ALA A 19 13.31 -36.83 7.25
CA ALA A 19 14.46 -37.04 8.13
C ALA A 19 15.80 -36.70 7.45
N GLU A 20 15.86 -36.74 6.12
CA GLU A 20 17.06 -36.40 5.34
C GLU A 20 17.29 -34.88 5.20
N VAL A 21 16.27 -34.07 5.49
CA VAL A 21 16.38 -32.60 5.48
C VAL A 21 17.14 -32.14 6.71
N SER A 22 18.42 -31.84 6.54
CA SER A 22 19.24 -31.21 7.56
C SER A 22 18.60 -29.91 8.04
N HIS A 23 18.21 -29.84 9.31
CA HIS A 23 17.78 -28.60 9.94
C HIS A 23 18.95 -27.62 10.01
N VAL A 24 19.00 -26.67 9.07
CA VAL A 24 19.91 -25.52 9.16
C VAL A 24 19.38 -24.57 10.23
N GLN A 25 19.60 -24.91 11.51
CA GLN A 25 19.49 -23.98 12.62
C GLN A 25 20.83 -23.28 12.84
N TYR A 26 21.22 -22.42 11.89
CA TYR A 26 22.22 -21.40 12.18
C TYR A 26 21.62 -20.04 11.89
N VAL A 27 20.92 -19.49 12.89
CA VAL A 27 20.54 -18.07 12.88
C VAL A 27 21.78 -17.29 13.29
N PRO A 28 22.39 -16.49 12.39
CA PRO A 28 23.57 -15.70 12.73
C PRO A 28 23.23 -14.73 13.87
N THR A 29 24.07 -14.66 14.90
CA THR A 29 23.87 -13.78 16.07
C THR A 29 23.75 -12.30 15.69
N THR A 30 24.24 -11.90 14.52
CA THR A 30 24.10 -10.55 13.95
C THR A 30 22.65 -10.22 13.56
N MET A 31 21.83 -11.21 13.20
CA MET A 31 20.40 -11.02 12.91
C MET A 31 19.59 -10.79 14.19
N LEU A 32 19.90 -11.51 15.27
CA LEU A 32 19.29 -11.30 16.59
C LEU A 32 19.59 -9.92 17.16
N ALA A 33 20.80 -9.39 16.93
CA ALA A 33 21.16 -8.04 17.35
C ALA A 33 20.36 -6.95 16.61
N ARG A 34 20.07 -7.13 15.31
CA ARG A 34 19.23 -6.19 14.54
C ARG A 34 17.76 -6.26 14.94
N ALA A 35 17.23 -7.46 15.20
CA ALA A 35 15.87 -7.65 15.68
C ALA A 35 15.64 -6.97 17.05
N ARG A 36 16.57 -7.13 18.00
CA ARG A 36 16.50 -6.47 19.31
C ARG A 36 16.57 -4.93 19.23
N ARG A 37 17.32 -4.37 18.27
CA ARG A 37 17.37 -2.91 18.05
C ARG A 37 16.04 -2.33 17.54
N ARG A 38 15.26 -3.09 16.74
CA ARG A 38 13.94 -2.64 16.27
C ARG A 38 12.91 -2.62 17.41
N VAL A 39 12.93 -3.61 18.30
CA VAL A 39 12.02 -3.66 19.47
C VAL A 39 12.32 -2.55 20.48
N ALA A 40 13.60 -2.23 20.73
CA ALA A 40 13.98 -1.16 21.66
C ALA A 40 13.62 0.25 21.15
N ARG A 41 13.67 0.52 19.84
CA ARG A 41 13.26 1.82 19.27
C ARG A 41 11.75 2.05 19.36
N ASN A 42 10.93 1.00 19.23
CA ASN A 42 9.47 1.14 19.29
C ASN A 42 8.92 1.20 20.72
N ALA A 43 9.64 0.67 21.72
CA ALA A 43 9.23 0.77 23.12
C ALA A 43 9.48 2.17 23.76
N LEU A 44 10.40 2.96 23.20
CA LEU A 44 10.66 4.33 23.66
C LEU A 44 9.64 5.36 23.15
N ALA A 45 8.89 5.06 22.09
CA ALA A 45 7.85 5.94 21.56
C ALA A 45 6.52 5.84 22.35
N SER A 46 6.29 4.75 23.09
CA SER A 46 5.00 4.47 23.75
C SER A 46 4.91 4.93 25.21
N VAL A 47 6.02 5.36 25.84
CA VAL A 47 6.04 5.73 27.28
C VAL A 47 5.92 7.25 27.52
N LEU A 48 6.06 8.09 26.49
CA LEU A 48 5.94 9.57 26.64
C LEU A 48 4.54 10.15 26.34
N ALA A 49 3.57 9.33 25.94
CA ALA A 49 2.21 9.80 25.61
C ALA A 49 1.19 9.63 26.75
N ALA A 50 1.58 9.13 27.93
CA ALA A 50 0.65 8.75 29.00
C ALA A 50 0.61 9.71 30.23
N VAL A 51 1.17 10.94 30.15
CA VAL A 51 1.25 11.84 31.33
C VAL A 51 0.53 13.20 31.18
N VAL A 52 -0.13 13.52 30.04
CA VAL A 52 -0.72 14.89 29.85
C VAL A 52 -2.25 14.96 29.81
N VAL A 53 -3.01 13.90 30.13
CA VAL A 53 -4.50 13.96 30.10
C VAL A 53 -5.15 14.10 31.49
N VAL A 54 -4.48 14.75 32.45
CA VAL A 54 -5.10 15.11 33.74
C VAL A 54 -4.89 16.60 34.04
N ALA A 55 -5.65 17.46 33.36
CA ALA A 55 -6.10 18.77 33.84
C ALA A 55 -6.90 19.49 32.74
N GLY A 56 -8.22 19.62 32.90
CA GLY A 56 -9.00 20.43 31.95
C GLY A 56 -10.53 20.35 32.04
N ALA A 57 -11.11 19.96 33.19
CA ALA A 57 -12.53 20.12 33.44
C ALA A 57 -12.72 21.24 34.47
N SER A 58 -13.08 22.45 34.01
CA SER A 58 -13.95 23.41 34.72
C SER A 58 -13.82 24.83 34.15
N ALA A 59 -14.84 25.29 33.41
CA ALA A 59 -15.38 26.67 33.44
C ALA A 59 -16.34 26.87 32.26
N GLY A 60 -17.63 27.11 32.52
CA GLY A 60 -18.55 27.52 31.46
C GLY A 60 -20.04 27.27 31.67
N LEU A 61 -20.54 27.18 32.91
CA LEU A 61 -21.99 27.28 33.19
C LEU A 61 -22.25 28.54 34.00
N ALA A 62 -22.53 29.64 33.30
CA ALA A 62 -23.23 30.79 33.85
C ALA A 62 -23.70 31.69 32.69
N ASN A 63 -24.90 31.44 32.17
CA ASN A 63 -25.88 32.50 31.93
C ASN A 63 -27.23 31.89 31.53
N LEU A 64 -28.11 31.79 32.53
CA LEU A 64 -29.55 31.76 32.34
C LEU A 64 -29.99 33.15 31.86
N GLY A 65 -30.68 33.18 30.72
CA GLY A 65 -31.34 34.36 30.19
C GLY A 65 -32.65 33.99 29.52
N LEU A 66 -33.68 33.77 30.33
CA LEU A 66 -35.08 33.75 29.90
C LEU A 66 -35.43 35.12 29.31
N LEU A 67 -35.59 35.21 27.99
CA LEU A 67 -36.44 36.22 27.37
C LEU A 67 -37.23 35.59 26.23
N HIS A 68 -38.55 35.60 26.43
CA HIS A 68 -39.56 35.46 25.39
C HIS A 68 -39.30 36.47 24.27
N GLY A 69 -39.25 35.98 23.02
CA GLY A 69 -39.17 36.83 21.83
C GLY A 69 -39.67 36.08 20.61
N SER A 70 -40.84 36.50 20.12
CA SER A 70 -41.56 35.96 18.97
C SER A 70 -40.72 35.90 17.69
N GLY A 71 -40.82 34.78 16.98
CA GLY A 71 -40.76 34.71 15.52
C GLY A 71 -39.48 35.25 14.86
N VAL A 72 -38.36 34.56 15.03
CA VAL A 72 -37.24 34.66 14.08
C VAL A 72 -37.33 33.49 13.12
N ARG A 73 -37.63 33.79 11.85
CA ARG A 73 -37.45 32.85 10.74
C ARG A 73 -35.97 32.49 10.69
N VAL A 74 -35.64 31.27 11.09
CA VAL A 74 -34.34 30.66 10.77
C VAL A 74 -34.28 30.60 9.24
N PRO A 75 -33.31 31.25 8.58
CA PRO A 75 -33.08 31.03 7.16
C PRO A 75 -32.88 29.52 7.00
N GLY A 76 -33.74 28.90 6.19
CA GLY A 76 -33.58 27.48 5.88
C GLY A 76 -32.15 27.27 5.42
N ASP A 77 -31.42 26.40 6.14
CA ASP A 77 -30.20 25.80 5.66
C ASP A 77 -30.53 25.23 4.29
N SER A 78 -30.14 25.99 3.27
CA SER A 78 -30.08 25.48 1.92
C SER A 78 -29.06 24.37 2.02
N GLY A 79 -29.55 23.13 2.09
CA GLY A 79 -28.72 21.95 2.08
C GLY A 79 -27.75 22.10 0.93
N SER A 80 -26.53 22.52 1.26
CA SER A 80 -25.42 22.58 0.34
C SER A 80 -25.12 21.11 0.08
N ILE A 81 -25.79 20.56 -0.93
CA ILE A 81 -25.46 19.26 -1.47
C ILE A 81 -24.03 19.43 -1.93
N ALA A 82 -23.10 18.97 -1.10
CA ALA A 82 -21.69 18.99 -1.43
C ALA A 82 -21.57 18.35 -2.83
N PRO A 83 -20.93 19.03 -3.79
CA PRO A 83 -20.78 18.46 -5.12
C PRO A 83 -20.17 17.07 -5.00
N ALA A 84 -20.68 16.13 -5.79
CA ALA A 84 -20.15 14.77 -5.80
C ALA A 84 -18.63 14.85 -6.02
N PRO A 85 -17.83 14.10 -5.25
CA PRO A 85 -16.38 14.18 -5.39
C PRO A 85 -16.00 13.80 -6.82
N THR A 86 -15.21 14.65 -7.44
CA THR A 86 -14.73 14.47 -8.81
C THR A 86 -13.61 13.42 -8.83
N ALA A 87 -13.43 12.74 -9.96
CA ALA A 87 -12.26 11.88 -10.14
C ALA A 87 -10.97 12.69 -9.95
N CYS A 88 -9.96 12.10 -9.31
CA CYS A 88 -8.67 12.77 -9.16
C CYS A 88 -8.01 12.95 -10.52
N ALA A 89 -7.50 14.15 -10.81
CA ALA A 89 -6.65 14.39 -11.97
C ALA A 89 -5.18 14.15 -11.61
N ALA A 90 -4.37 13.71 -12.57
CA ALA A 90 -2.94 13.49 -12.37
C ALA A 90 -2.21 14.74 -11.88
N ALA A 91 -2.65 15.94 -12.29
CA ALA A 91 -2.09 17.21 -11.86
C ALA A 91 -2.33 17.52 -10.36
N ASP A 92 -3.35 16.90 -9.75
CA ASP A 92 -3.69 17.06 -8.33
C ASP A 92 -3.03 16.00 -7.45
N LEU A 93 -2.26 15.08 -8.04
CA LEU A 93 -1.64 13.98 -7.32
C LEU A 93 -0.11 14.07 -7.37
N ARG A 94 0.52 13.57 -6.30
CA ARG A 94 1.93 13.25 -6.27
C ARG A 94 2.08 11.75 -6.04
N ALA A 95 2.85 11.08 -6.89
CA ALA A 95 3.14 9.66 -6.74
C ALA A 95 4.55 9.42 -6.18
N LYS A 96 4.63 8.48 -5.23
CA LYS A 96 5.88 8.00 -4.66
C LYS A 96 5.94 6.47 -4.74
N VAL A 97 7.03 5.93 -5.25
CA VAL A 97 7.31 4.48 -5.28
C VAL A 97 8.24 4.12 -4.13
N SER A 98 7.89 3.08 -3.39
CA SER A 98 8.72 2.44 -2.38
C SER A 98 8.77 0.94 -2.64
N LEU A 99 9.97 0.41 -2.86
CA LEU A 99 10.22 -0.99 -3.22
C LEU A 99 11.25 -1.60 -2.29
N GLU A 100 11.11 -2.89 -2.04
CA GLU A 100 12.05 -3.72 -1.31
C GLU A 100 12.37 -4.98 -2.12
N GLY A 101 13.57 -5.53 -1.90
CA GLY A 101 13.97 -6.79 -2.52
C GLY A 101 13.18 -7.97 -1.93
N ALA A 102 12.69 -8.85 -2.80
CA ALA A 102 12.02 -10.10 -2.49
C ALA A 102 12.71 -11.27 -3.22
N ALA A 103 12.26 -12.51 -2.99
CA ALA A 103 12.85 -13.68 -3.64
C ALA A 103 12.68 -13.60 -5.18
N GLY A 104 13.76 -13.23 -5.89
CA GLY A 104 13.78 -13.07 -7.35
C GLY A 104 12.99 -11.87 -7.88
N SER A 105 12.53 -10.96 -7.02
CA SER A 105 11.65 -9.86 -7.39
C SER A 105 11.92 -8.61 -6.55
N VAL A 106 11.26 -7.52 -6.90
CA VAL A 106 11.09 -6.36 -6.02
C VAL A 106 9.60 -6.15 -5.79
N GLU A 107 9.23 -5.78 -4.58
CA GLU A 107 7.84 -5.66 -4.15
C GLU A 107 7.67 -4.43 -3.26
N GLY A 108 6.51 -3.79 -3.33
CA GLY A 108 6.20 -2.65 -2.49
C GLY A 108 4.93 -1.94 -2.94
N SER A 109 4.95 -0.61 -2.91
CA SER A 109 3.77 0.19 -3.21
C SER A 109 4.08 1.49 -3.94
N ILE A 110 3.06 1.96 -4.65
CA ILE A 110 2.96 3.32 -5.16
C ILE A 110 1.96 4.06 -4.27
N GLU A 111 2.42 5.08 -3.57
CA GLU A 111 1.59 5.99 -2.80
C GLU A 111 1.19 7.18 -3.66
N LEU A 112 -0.11 7.47 -3.74
CA LEU A 112 -0.66 8.64 -4.44
C LEU A 112 -1.25 9.60 -3.43
N THR A 113 -0.62 10.75 -3.23
CA THR A 113 -1.08 11.80 -2.31
C THR A 113 -1.83 12.88 -3.08
N ASN A 114 -3.02 13.26 -2.62
CA ASN A 114 -3.72 14.43 -3.15
C ASN A 114 -3.03 15.71 -2.67
N VAL A 115 -2.41 16.43 -3.60
CA VAL A 115 -1.76 17.74 -3.39
C VAL A 115 -2.61 18.90 -3.91
N GLY A 116 -3.77 18.60 -4.50
CA GLY A 116 -4.77 19.58 -4.94
C GLY A 116 -5.55 20.21 -3.78
N GLY A 117 -6.41 21.17 -4.12
CA GLY A 117 -7.18 21.93 -3.14
C GLY A 117 -8.55 21.33 -2.77
N ALA A 118 -8.98 20.27 -3.43
CA ALA A 118 -10.32 19.68 -3.28
C ALA A 118 -10.25 18.17 -3.01
N THR A 119 -11.31 17.63 -2.42
CA THR A 119 -11.47 16.18 -2.28
C THR A 119 -11.76 15.57 -3.65
N CYS A 120 -11.10 14.46 -3.97
CA CYS A 120 -11.31 13.73 -5.22
C CYS A 120 -11.37 12.22 -4.96
N THR A 121 -11.74 11.42 -5.97
CA THR A 121 -11.83 9.96 -5.85
C THR A 121 -10.96 9.22 -6.85
N LEU A 122 -10.39 8.09 -6.41
CA LEU A 122 -9.72 7.08 -7.23
C LEU A 122 -10.53 5.78 -7.19
N THR A 123 -10.56 5.04 -8.29
CA THR A 123 -11.23 3.74 -8.36
C THR A 123 -10.57 2.83 -9.38
N GLY A 124 -10.72 1.52 -9.18
CA GLY A 124 -10.14 0.51 -10.07
C GLY A 124 -8.64 0.34 -9.86
N ARG A 125 -7.91 0.15 -10.97
CA ARG A 125 -6.49 -0.18 -11.01
C ARG A 125 -5.80 0.76 -11.99
N PRO A 126 -4.68 1.40 -11.63
CA PRO A 126 -3.92 2.19 -12.59
C PRO A 126 -3.23 1.29 -13.61
N THR A 127 -2.89 1.87 -14.75
CA THR A 127 -1.87 1.28 -15.63
C THR A 127 -0.51 1.81 -15.22
N VAL A 128 0.49 0.93 -15.15
CA VAL A 128 1.84 1.27 -14.72
C VAL A 128 2.83 0.84 -15.78
N SER A 129 3.67 1.78 -16.21
CA SER A 129 4.76 1.56 -17.14
C SER A 129 6.09 1.89 -16.47
N ILE A 130 7.13 1.10 -16.78
CA ILE A 130 8.49 1.32 -16.29
C ILE A 130 9.37 1.72 -17.48
N PHE A 131 10.23 2.71 -17.28
CA PHE A 131 11.20 3.17 -18.27
C PHE A 131 12.61 3.00 -17.74
N SER A 132 13.56 2.71 -18.61
CA SER A 132 14.99 2.72 -18.31
C SER A 132 15.74 3.40 -19.44
N SER A 133 16.64 4.33 -19.09
CA SER A 133 17.40 5.12 -20.08
C SER A 133 16.53 5.78 -21.16
N GLY A 134 15.30 6.18 -20.78
CA GLY A 134 14.33 6.84 -21.68
C GLY A 134 13.50 5.90 -22.56
N SER A 135 13.75 4.59 -22.53
CA SER A 135 12.98 3.59 -23.26
C SER A 135 12.03 2.84 -22.33
N GLU A 136 10.84 2.50 -22.80
CA GLU A 136 9.90 1.68 -22.03
C GLU A 136 10.45 0.25 -21.89
N VAL A 137 10.38 -0.30 -20.69
CA VAL A 137 10.71 -1.69 -20.41
C VAL A 137 9.54 -2.55 -20.89
N PRO A 138 9.76 -3.58 -21.71
CA PRO A 138 8.69 -4.48 -22.12
C PRO A 138 8.24 -5.32 -20.92
N LEU A 139 7.01 -5.07 -20.44
CA LEU A 139 6.41 -5.75 -19.30
C LEU A 139 5.17 -6.53 -19.72
N GLN A 140 5.02 -7.74 -19.17
CA GLN A 140 3.74 -8.41 -19.07
C GLN A 140 3.05 -7.93 -17.79
N VAL A 141 2.11 -7.00 -17.94
CA VAL A 141 1.36 -6.43 -16.82
C VAL A 141 0.21 -7.34 -16.43
N MET A 142 0.10 -7.66 -15.14
CA MET A 142 -0.93 -8.50 -14.57
C MET A 142 -1.63 -7.78 -13.41
N GLY A 143 -2.94 -7.99 -13.28
CA GLY A 143 -3.68 -7.49 -12.12
C GLY A 143 -3.51 -8.43 -10.93
N SER A 144 -3.19 -7.90 -9.76
CA SER A 144 -3.25 -8.63 -8.48
C SER A 144 -4.52 -8.30 -7.68
N GLY A 145 -4.86 -9.12 -6.69
CA GLY A 145 -5.89 -8.77 -5.71
C GLY A 145 -5.54 -7.53 -4.89
N PRO A 146 -6.49 -6.94 -4.14
CA PRO A 146 -6.18 -5.91 -3.17
C PRO A 146 -5.26 -6.44 -2.06
N GLN A 147 -4.43 -5.58 -1.50
CA GLN A 147 -3.47 -5.92 -0.48
C GLN A 147 -4.13 -6.38 0.83
N TRP A 148 -5.25 -5.76 1.22
CA TRP A 148 -5.97 -6.18 2.43
C TRP A 148 -6.40 -7.65 2.38
N GLU A 149 -6.70 -8.19 1.21
CA GLU A 149 -7.09 -9.60 1.04
C GLU A 149 -5.87 -10.52 1.19
N ALA A 150 -4.73 -10.13 0.59
CA ALA A 150 -3.48 -10.85 0.75
C ALA A 150 -2.98 -10.88 2.20
N ASP A 151 -3.26 -9.82 2.96
CA ASP A 151 -2.93 -9.69 4.38
C ASP A 151 -3.94 -10.39 5.31
N GLY A 152 -5.06 -10.91 4.77
CA GLY A 152 -6.14 -11.51 5.56
C GLY A 152 -6.87 -10.50 6.45
N ALA A 153 -6.85 -9.22 6.09
CA ALA A 153 -7.51 -8.14 6.79
C ALA A 153 -8.96 -7.95 6.32
N SER A 154 -9.76 -7.20 7.09
CA SER A 154 -11.09 -6.78 6.66
C SER A 154 -11.01 -5.72 5.56
N GLN A 155 -11.98 -5.72 4.64
CA GLN A 155 -12.08 -4.69 3.60
C GLN A 155 -12.08 -3.27 4.21
N PRO A 156 -11.19 -2.38 3.77
CA PRO A 156 -11.11 -1.01 4.25
C PRO A 156 -12.39 -0.21 3.99
N GLN A 157 -12.74 0.68 4.91
CA GLN A 157 -13.81 1.65 4.70
C GLN A 157 -13.47 2.57 3.52
N GLY A 158 -14.44 2.81 2.64
CA GLY A 158 -14.22 3.66 1.45
C GLY A 158 -13.57 2.93 0.27
N TRP A 159 -13.53 1.59 0.25
CA TRP A 159 -13.17 0.81 -0.93
C TRP A 159 -14.44 0.23 -1.59
N PRO A 160 -14.58 0.18 -2.93
CA PRO A 160 -13.56 0.34 -3.99
C PRO A 160 -13.42 1.77 -4.59
N VAL A 161 -14.03 2.77 -3.96
CA VAL A 161 -13.94 4.18 -4.41
C VAL A 161 -13.25 5.01 -3.34
N VAL A 162 -11.92 5.12 -3.46
CA VAL A 162 -11.06 5.77 -2.48
C VAL A 162 -11.20 7.28 -2.58
N SER A 163 -11.73 7.92 -1.55
CA SER A 163 -11.86 9.38 -1.47
C SER A 163 -10.62 9.99 -0.83
N LEU A 164 -9.91 10.86 -1.55
CA LEU A 164 -8.72 11.55 -1.09
C LEU A 164 -9.03 13.02 -0.80
N ARG A 165 -9.00 13.40 0.47
CA ARG A 165 -8.94 14.81 0.89
C ARG A 165 -7.57 15.39 0.57
N PRO A 166 -7.41 16.73 0.48
CA PRO A 166 -6.10 17.35 0.41
C PRO A 166 -5.17 16.83 1.51
N GLY A 167 -4.01 16.30 1.13
CA GLY A 167 -3.01 15.70 2.00
C GLY A 167 -3.21 14.21 2.31
N SER A 168 -4.37 13.61 2.03
CA SER A 168 -4.60 12.17 2.17
C SER A 168 -3.99 11.39 1.01
N ALA A 169 -3.75 10.09 1.22
CA ALA A 169 -3.14 9.23 0.21
C ALA A 169 -3.88 7.91 -0.01
N ALA A 170 -3.70 7.37 -1.22
CA ALA A 170 -4.03 6.00 -1.59
C ALA A 170 -2.73 5.22 -1.83
N SER A 171 -2.78 3.90 -1.70
CA SER A 171 -1.69 3.00 -2.09
C SER A 171 -2.12 2.03 -3.18
N VAL A 172 -1.16 1.63 -4.00
CA VAL A 172 -1.28 0.58 -5.01
C VAL A 172 -0.11 -0.38 -4.80
N ARG A 173 -0.39 -1.64 -4.50
CA ARG A 173 0.67 -2.65 -4.41
C ARG A 173 1.27 -2.90 -5.79
N VAL A 174 2.58 -3.08 -5.83
CA VAL A 174 3.29 -3.50 -7.05
C VAL A 174 4.30 -4.58 -6.74
N ARG A 175 4.46 -5.51 -7.68
CA ARG A 175 5.53 -6.51 -7.64
C ARG A 175 6.08 -6.69 -9.04
N TRP A 176 7.38 -6.48 -9.19
CA TRP A 176 8.09 -6.60 -10.46
C TRP A 176 9.11 -7.72 -10.38
N SER A 177 9.09 -8.60 -11.38
CA SER A 177 10.03 -9.71 -11.48
C SER A 177 10.72 -9.76 -12.83
N ASN A 178 11.93 -10.34 -12.81
CA ASN A 178 12.72 -10.69 -13.99
C ASN A 178 13.01 -9.50 -14.93
N ALA A 179 14.03 -8.69 -14.64
CA ALA A 179 14.44 -7.61 -15.52
C ALA A 179 15.55 -8.07 -16.49
N CYS A 180 15.16 -8.54 -17.67
CA CYS A 180 16.08 -9.05 -18.69
C CYS A 180 15.91 -8.30 -20.04
N PRO A 181 17.02 -7.93 -20.74
CA PRO A 181 18.39 -7.91 -20.22
C PRO A 181 18.48 -6.98 -18.99
N GLN A 182 19.51 -7.17 -18.16
CA GLN A 182 19.71 -6.32 -17.00
C GLN A 182 19.71 -4.85 -17.43
N LEU A 183 18.85 -4.05 -16.82
CA LEU A 183 18.70 -2.65 -17.18
C LEU A 183 19.98 -1.87 -16.83
N SER A 184 20.46 -1.07 -17.77
CA SER A 184 21.72 -0.32 -17.66
C SER A 184 21.60 1.03 -16.98
N GLY A 185 20.39 1.44 -16.58
CA GLY A 185 20.10 2.73 -15.96
C GLY A 185 18.98 2.66 -14.93
N PRO A 186 18.79 3.72 -14.14
CA PRO A 186 17.73 3.75 -13.13
C PRO A 186 16.36 3.57 -13.80
N ALA A 187 15.50 2.81 -13.14
CA ALA A 187 14.10 2.70 -13.53
C ALA A 187 13.34 3.99 -13.15
N SER A 188 12.45 4.44 -14.02
CA SER A 188 11.43 5.44 -13.72
C SER A 188 10.05 4.87 -13.98
N TRP A 189 9.06 5.36 -13.24
CA TRP A 189 7.72 4.78 -13.18
C TRP A 189 6.70 5.83 -13.63
N LYS A 190 5.80 5.43 -14.53
CA LYS A 190 4.66 6.24 -14.98
C LYS A 190 3.36 5.55 -14.62
N ILE A 191 2.43 6.32 -14.09
CA ILE A 191 1.13 5.85 -13.61
C ILE A 191 0.06 6.57 -14.41
N ASP A 192 -0.70 5.82 -15.21
CA ASP A 192 -1.94 6.30 -15.81
C ASP A 192 -3.09 5.92 -14.86
N LEU A 193 -3.81 6.94 -14.40
CA LEU A 193 -4.93 6.80 -13.47
C LEU A 193 -6.16 6.15 -14.13
N GLY A 194 -6.17 6.06 -15.47
CA GLY A 194 -7.31 5.60 -16.25
C GLY A 194 -8.38 6.68 -16.44
N ASN A 195 -9.41 6.37 -17.23
CA ASN A 195 -10.60 7.23 -17.42
C ASN A 195 -10.32 8.67 -17.85
N GLY A 196 -9.19 8.94 -18.51
CA GLY A 196 -8.80 10.28 -18.96
C GLY A 196 -8.29 11.21 -17.85
N ALA A 197 -8.04 10.69 -16.64
CA ALA A 197 -7.51 11.46 -15.52
C ALA A 197 -6.03 11.86 -15.69
N GLY A 198 -5.35 11.30 -16.69
CA GLY A 198 -3.97 11.64 -17.06
C GLY A 198 -2.92 10.71 -16.46
N THR A 199 -1.67 11.01 -16.78
CA THR A 199 -0.49 10.25 -16.37
C THR A 199 0.40 11.11 -15.48
N LEU A 200 0.97 10.51 -14.43
CA LEU A 200 1.97 11.15 -13.58
C LEU A 200 3.22 10.28 -13.43
N ASP A 201 4.35 10.94 -13.29
CA ASP A 201 5.63 10.30 -12.96
C ASP A 201 5.66 10.03 -11.45
N ALA A 202 6.05 8.81 -11.07
CA ALA A 202 6.36 8.51 -9.68
C ALA A 202 7.85 8.70 -9.38
N SER A 203 8.10 9.26 -8.20
CA SER A 203 9.43 9.49 -7.67
C SER A 203 9.70 8.62 -6.45
N GLY A 204 10.96 8.48 -6.06
CA GLY A 204 11.34 7.73 -4.85
C GLY A 204 12.77 7.24 -4.97
N ALA A 205 13.53 7.26 -3.87
CA ALA A 205 14.89 6.70 -3.88
C ALA A 205 14.86 5.22 -4.30
N ASP A 206 13.85 4.51 -3.83
CA ASP A 206 13.64 3.09 -4.05
C ASP A 206 13.02 2.79 -5.43
N ALA A 207 12.55 3.80 -6.17
CA ALA A 207 11.99 3.63 -7.51
C ALA A 207 13.02 3.08 -8.51
N SER A 208 14.31 3.23 -8.17
CA SER A 208 15.44 2.73 -8.94
C SER A 208 15.76 1.25 -8.69
N PHE A 209 15.09 0.58 -7.75
CA PHE A 209 15.29 -0.86 -7.54
C PHE A 209 14.76 -1.66 -8.73
N VAL A 210 15.65 -2.50 -9.27
CA VAL A 210 15.38 -3.37 -10.41
C VAL A 210 15.54 -4.82 -9.93
N PRO A 211 14.60 -5.73 -10.22
CA PRO A 211 14.74 -7.13 -9.86
C PRO A 211 15.91 -7.77 -10.63
N PRO A 212 16.49 -8.87 -10.12
CA PRO A 212 17.49 -9.61 -10.89
C PRO A 212 16.91 -10.17 -12.18
N CYS A 213 17.76 -10.41 -13.17
CA CYS A 213 17.43 -11.25 -14.31
C CYS A 213 17.48 -12.72 -13.88
N ASN A 214 16.32 -13.37 -13.79
CA ASN A 214 16.19 -14.77 -13.35
C ASN A 214 16.14 -15.74 -14.55
N GLY A 215 15.76 -15.27 -15.73
CA GLY A 215 15.69 -16.06 -16.95
C GLY A 215 15.67 -15.15 -18.19
N PRO A 216 16.69 -15.20 -19.08
CA PRO A 216 16.81 -14.27 -20.20
C PRO A 216 15.71 -14.44 -21.27
N THR A 217 15.04 -15.58 -21.27
CA THR A 217 13.91 -15.89 -22.17
C THR A 217 12.55 -15.75 -21.49
N GLU A 218 12.52 -15.59 -20.16
CA GLU A 218 11.29 -15.40 -19.42
C GLU A 218 10.82 -13.94 -19.55
N PRO A 219 9.50 -13.68 -19.55
CA PRO A 219 8.98 -12.32 -19.61
C PRO A 219 9.36 -11.55 -18.34
N SER A 220 9.47 -10.23 -18.47
CA SER A 220 9.45 -9.33 -17.32
C SER A 220 8.00 -9.12 -16.91
N THR A 221 7.65 -9.37 -15.64
CA THR A 221 6.26 -9.33 -15.19
C THR A 221 6.05 -8.23 -14.17
N LEU A 222 5.00 -7.42 -14.34
CA LEU A 222 4.60 -6.43 -13.36
C LEU A 222 3.18 -6.73 -12.86
N GLU A 223 3.07 -7.13 -11.61
CA GLU A 223 1.80 -7.21 -10.92
C GLU A 223 1.47 -5.84 -10.33
N VAL A 224 0.26 -5.34 -10.61
CA VAL A 224 -0.25 -4.06 -10.11
C VAL A 224 -1.53 -4.33 -9.37
N GLY A 225 -1.71 -3.81 -8.15
CA GLY A 225 -2.89 -3.85 -7.27
C GLY A 225 -3.93 -2.76 -7.58
N PRO A 226 -5.19 -2.87 -7.10
CA PRO A 226 -6.15 -1.76 -7.21
C PRO A 226 -5.75 -0.59 -6.31
N PHE A 227 -6.42 0.56 -6.44
CA PHE A 227 -6.30 1.64 -5.47
C PHE A 227 -6.91 1.24 -4.13
N GLU A 228 -6.18 1.48 -3.05
CA GLU A 228 -6.60 1.23 -1.67
C GLU A 228 -6.32 2.48 -0.81
N PRO A 229 -7.10 2.74 0.26
CA PRO A 229 -6.74 3.78 1.23
C PRO A 229 -5.39 3.46 1.87
N SER A 230 -4.50 4.46 2.03
CA SER A 230 -3.23 4.22 2.71
C SER A 230 -3.45 4.02 4.22
N ALA A 231 -2.65 3.15 4.84
CA ALA A 231 -2.67 2.93 6.28
C ALA A 231 -2.16 4.20 7.00
N GLY A 232 -3.09 5.10 7.34
CA GLY A 232 -2.80 6.38 7.99
C GLY A 232 -3.77 7.52 7.67
N ALA A 233 -4.79 7.29 6.83
CA ALA A 233 -5.85 8.26 6.53
C ALA A 233 -6.95 8.33 7.60
#